data_AF-V4KAM6-F1
#
_entry.id   AF-V4KAM6-F1
#
_cell.length_a   1.000
_cell.length_b   1.000
_cell.length_c   1.000
_cell.angle_alpha   90.00
_cell.angle_beta   90.00
_cell.angle_gamma   90.00
#
_symmetry.space_group_name_H-M   'P 1'
#
loop_
_entity.id
_entity.type
_entity.pdbx_description
1 polymer ?
#
loop_
_entity_poly.entity_id
_entity_poly.type
_entity_poly.pdbx_seq_one_letter_code
_entity_poly.pdbx_strand_id
1 'polypeptide(L)'
;IFLCAYMVVKIIIEMVRMRLAGSKEGIGGLIEDLEEPLEAVELRMNILSKPRDAKAKGIEAIETFRQYIEEGKLKGWELDSCGECWVSEGCLVDSNDHPSAIDAHMYRAKVRDEESGEEYGWVHMRQSIHNPNIAVNMQSMLPGGCVSMTRLFRDQFLEASGMARFLDISDFDNYIGSQF
;
A
#
# COMPACT_ATOMS: atom_id res chain seq x y z
N ILE A 1 -5.57 -14.56 -14.44
CA ILE A 1 -6.73 -14.47 -15.37
C ILE A 1 -7.98 -15.10 -14.76
N PHE A 2 -7.93 -16.33 -14.23
CA PHE A 2 -9.10 -16.99 -13.62
C PHE A 2 -9.69 -16.28 -12.39
N LEU A 3 -8.85 -15.75 -11.47
CA LEU A 3 -9.32 -15.06 -10.27
C LEU A 3 -10.05 -13.72 -10.57
N CYS A 4 -9.55 -12.95 -11.54
CA CYS A 4 -10.20 -11.69 -11.95
C CYS A 4 -11.58 -11.95 -12.57
N ALA A 5 -11.72 -13.00 -13.39
CA ALA A 5 -13.00 -13.38 -13.97
C ALA A 5 -14.00 -13.86 -12.91
N TYR A 6 -13.53 -14.58 -11.89
CA TYR A 6 -14.37 -15.07 -10.79
C TYR A 6 -14.96 -13.93 -9.95
N MET A 7 -14.17 -12.91 -9.62
CA MET A 7 -14.66 -11.75 -8.87
C MET A 7 -15.69 -10.95 -9.65
N VAL A 8 -15.49 -10.76 -10.96
CA VAL A 8 -16.48 -10.11 -11.83
C VAL A 8 -17.80 -10.89 -11.82
N VAL A 9 -17.75 -12.23 -11.89
CA VAL A 9 -18.95 -13.08 -11.82
C VAL A 9 -19.65 -12.94 -10.47
N LYS A 10 -18.91 -12.92 -9.35
CA LYS A 10 -19.49 -12.70 -8.01
C LYS A 10 -20.22 -11.37 -7.89
N ILE A 11 -19.61 -10.30 -8.41
CA ILE A 11 -20.20 -8.96 -8.46
C ILE A 11 -21.51 -9.00 -9.28
N ILE A 12 -21.50 -9.63 -10.46
CA ILE A 12 -22.69 -9.76 -11.30
C ILE A 12 -23.79 -10.56 -10.59
N ILE A 13 -23.44 -11.66 -9.92
CA ILE A 13 -24.40 -12.46 -9.14
C ILE A 13 -25.07 -11.60 -8.05
N GLU A 14 -24.29 -10.77 -7.35
CA GLU A 14 -24.84 -9.92 -6.30
C GLU A 14 -25.75 -8.82 -6.87
N MET A 15 -25.36 -8.19 -7.98
CA MET A 15 -26.23 -7.25 -8.70
C MET A 15 -27.56 -7.87 -9.14
N VAL A 16 -27.55 -9.14 -9.59
CA VAL A 16 -28.78 -9.87 -9.95
C VAL A 16 -29.62 -10.15 -8.72
N ARG A 17 -29.02 -10.55 -7.59
CA ARG A 17 -29.75 -10.77 -6.32
C ARG A 17 -30.42 -9.50 -5.82
N MET A 18 -29.73 -8.37 -5.84
CA MET A 18 -30.30 -7.06 -5.50
C MET A 18 -31.51 -6.72 -6.37
N ARG A 19 -31.42 -6.96 -7.68
CA ARG A 19 -32.53 -6.77 -8.62
C ARG A 19 -33.72 -7.68 -8.32
N LEU A 20 -33.48 -8.96 -8.02
CA LEU A 20 -34.53 -9.91 -7.64
C LEU A 20 -35.19 -9.56 -6.29
N ALA A 21 -34.44 -8.96 -5.37
CA ALA A 21 -34.93 -8.45 -4.09
C ALA A 21 -35.70 -7.10 -4.22
N GLY A 22 -35.85 -6.57 -5.44
CA GLY A 22 -36.60 -5.35 -5.72
C GLY A 22 -35.80 -4.06 -5.69
N SER A 23 -34.48 -4.11 -5.42
CA SER A 23 -33.61 -2.94 -5.55
C SER A 23 -33.48 -2.52 -7.02
N LYS A 24 -33.47 -1.20 -7.26
CA LYS A 24 -33.21 -0.62 -8.59
C LYS A 24 -31.78 -0.09 -8.72
N GLU A 25 -31.02 -0.10 -7.64
CA GLU A 25 -29.65 0.36 -7.59
C GLU A 25 -28.72 -0.64 -8.28
N GLY A 26 -27.65 -0.11 -8.88
CA GLY A 26 -26.57 -0.92 -9.42
C GLY A 26 -25.48 -1.15 -8.38
N ILE A 27 -24.32 -1.60 -8.83
CA ILE A 27 -23.14 -1.75 -7.98
C ILE A 27 -22.74 -0.45 -7.27
N GLY A 28 -23.06 0.72 -7.85
CA GLY A 28 -22.78 2.03 -7.25
C GLY A 28 -23.38 2.18 -5.85
N GLY A 29 -24.59 1.67 -5.61
CA GLY A 29 -25.21 1.73 -4.28
C GLY A 29 -24.51 0.83 -3.26
N LEU A 30 -23.75 -0.19 -3.69
CA LEU A 30 -22.97 -1.02 -2.78
C LEU A 30 -21.68 -0.33 -2.29
N ILE A 31 -21.22 0.71 -2.99
CA ILE A 31 -19.94 1.37 -2.75
C ILE A 31 -20.10 2.86 -2.48
N GLU A 32 -21.33 3.36 -2.38
CA GLU A 32 -21.64 4.80 -2.25
C GLU A 32 -21.09 5.39 -0.95
N ASP A 33 -21.10 4.62 0.13
CA ASP A 33 -20.61 5.05 1.44
C ASP A 33 -19.08 4.87 1.60
N LEU A 34 -18.37 4.42 0.56
CA LEU A 34 -16.91 4.33 0.60
C LEU A 34 -16.30 5.70 0.40
N GLU A 35 -15.64 6.20 1.44
CA GLU A 35 -14.94 7.48 1.41
C GLU A 35 -13.75 7.43 0.43
N GLU A 36 -13.71 8.40 -0.50
CA GLU A 36 -12.59 8.57 -1.41
C GLU A 36 -11.50 9.46 -0.78
N PRO A 37 -10.22 9.11 -0.94
CA PRO A 37 -9.14 9.96 -0.46
C PRO A 37 -9.14 11.29 -1.22
N LEU A 38 -8.84 12.38 -0.51
CA LEU A 38 -8.69 13.69 -1.14
C LEU A 38 -7.48 13.72 -2.09
N GLU A 39 -6.42 13.01 -1.72
CA GLU A 39 -5.19 12.90 -2.49
C GLU A 39 -4.69 11.45 -2.53
N ALA A 40 -4.14 11.04 -3.67
CA ALA A 40 -3.49 9.75 -3.82
C ALA A 40 -2.30 9.85 -4.78
N VAL A 41 -1.22 9.14 -4.47
CA VAL A 41 -0.04 9.03 -5.33
C VAL A 41 0.54 7.62 -5.29
N GLU A 42 1.02 7.13 -6.43
CA GLU A 42 1.86 5.93 -6.54
C GLU A 42 3.25 6.36 -7.01
N LEU A 43 4.26 6.12 -6.17
CA LEU A 43 5.67 6.39 -6.46
C LEU A 43 6.44 5.09 -6.60
N ARG A 44 7.49 5.08 -7.40
CA ARG A 44 8.31 3.90 -7.65
C ARG A 44 9.78 4.14 -7.36
N MET A 45 10.42 3.13 -6.75
CA MET A 45 11.85 3.10 -6.51
C MET A 45 12.48 1.93 -7.24
N ASN A 46 13.32 2.20 -8.23
CA ASN A 46 14.08 1.14 -8.90
C ASN A 46 15.21 0.67 -7.99
N ILE A 47 15.48 -0.64 -7.99
CA ILE A 47 16.56 -1.21 -7.19
C ILE A 47 17.86 -1.16 -8.02
N LEU A 48 18.79 -0.32 -7.58
CA LEU A 48 20.09 -0.08 -8.20
C LEU A 48 21.10 -1.16 -7.78
N SER A 49 20.78 -2.43 -8.04
CA SER A 49 21.64 -3.58 -7.74
C SER A 49 21.73 -4.53 -8.93
N LYS A 50 22.56 -5.58 -8.81
CA LYS A 50 22.60 -6.63 -9.83
C LYS A 50 21.25 -7.37 -9.83
N PRO A 51 20.72 -7.83 -10.98
CA PRO A 51 19.40 -8.46 -11.06
C PRO A 51 19.19 -9.63 -10.08
N ARG A 52 20.23 -10.42 -9.82
CA ARG A 52 20.22 -11.54 -8.87
C ARG A 52 20.04 -11.11 -7.40
N ASP A 53 20.45 -9.89 -7.07
CA ASP A 53 20.45 -9.33 -5.72
C ASP A 53 19.22 -8.42 -5.48
N ALA A 54 18.50 -8.06 -6.55
CA ALA A 54 17.35 -7.14 -6.50
C ALA A 54 16.23 -7.63 -5.59
N LYS A 55 15.95 -8.94 -5.59
CA LYS A 55 14.92 -9.53 -4.72
C LYS A 55 15.27 -9.34 -3.24
N ALA A 56 16.48 -9.72 -2.85
CA ALA A 56 16.94 -9.60 -1.47
C ALA A 56 17.02 -8.13 -1.02
N LYS A 57 17.46 -7.23 -1.90
CA LYS A 57 17.49 -5.78 -1.62
C LYS A 57 16.10 -5.16 -1.47
N GLY A 58 15.11 -5.65 -2.23
CA GLY A 58 13.73 -5.23 -2.06
C GLY A 58 13.15 -5.67 -0.71
N ILE A 59 13.44 -6.90 -0.30
CA ILE A 59 13.05 -7.43 1.02
C ILE A 59 13.72 -6.61 2.13
N GLU A 60 15.02 -6.34 2.02
CA GLU A 60 15.78 -5.51 2.96
C GLU A 60 15.11 -4.14 3.17
N ALA A 61 14.71 -3.46 2.10
CA ALA A 61 14.06 -2.16 2.19
C ALA A 61 12.69 -2.23 2.90
N ILE A 62 11.89 -3.26 2.60
CA ILE A 62 10.54 -3.44 3.17
C ILE A 62 10.60 -3.82 4.64
N GLU A 63 11.51 -4.71 5.02
CA GLU A 63 11.76 -5.05 6.43
C GLU A 63 12.33 -3.88 7.22
N THR A 64 13.23 -3.10 6.61
CA THR A 64 13.75 -1.88 7.25
C THR A 64 12.63 -0.87 7.48
N PHE A 65 11.68 -0.74 6.54
CA PHE A 65 10.51 0.12 6.72
C PHE A 65 9.65 -0.33 7.91
N ARG A 66 9.34 -1.62 8.01
CA ARG A 66 8.62 -2.20 9.15
C ARG A 66 9.32 -1.88 10.48
N GLN A 67 10.62 -2.18 10.56
CA GLN A 67 11.42 -1.93 11.77
C GLN A 67 11.45 -0.45 12.16
N TYR A 68 11.54 0.46 11.18
CA TYR A 68 11.53 1.91 11.45
C TYR A 68 10.23 2.37 12.13
N ILE A 69 9.10 1.78 11.75
CA ILE A 69 7.82 2.11 12.38
C ILE A 69 7.74 1.50 13.78
N GLU A 70 8.09 0.21 13.93
CA GLU A 70 8.05 -0.47 15.24
C GLU A 70 8.98 0.16 16.28
N GLU A 71 10.15 0.65 15.84
CA GLU A 71 11.10 1.37 16.69
C GLU A 71 10.67 2.82 16.96
N GLY A 72 9.54 3.28 16.42
CA GLY A 72 9.02 4.63 16.61
C GLY A 72 9.85 5.73 15.96
N LYS A 73 10.64 5.39 14.92
CA LYS A 73 11.48 6.36 14.19
C LYS A 73 10.65 7.25 13.25
N LEU A 74 9.47 6.78 12.82
CA LEU A 74 8.51 7.54 12.04
C LEU A 74 7.34 7.91 12.95
N LYS A 75 7.33 9.14 13.46
CA LYS A 75 6.32 9.59 14.41
C LYS A 75 4.95 9.71 13.76
N GLY A 76 3.91 9.27 14.46
CA GLY A 76 2.54 9.24 13.96
C GLY A 76 2.26 8.11 12.95
N TRP A 77 3.25 7.25 12.67
CA TRP A 77 3.07 6.11 11.76
C TRP A 77 2.85 4.85 12.58
N GLU A 78 1.85 4.06 12.18
CA GLU A 78 1.46 2.84 12.89
C GLU A 78 1.28 1.73 11.85
N LEU A 79 1.95 0.59 12.03
CA LEU A 79 1.74 -0.56 11.15
C LEU A 79 0.30 -1.05 11.25
N ASP A 80 -0.29 -1.29 10.10
CA ASP A 80 -1.63 -1.82 10.05
C ASP A 80 -1.63 -3.31 10.40
N SER A 81 -2.59 -3.76 11.20
CA SER A 81 -2.69 -5.15 11.67
C SER A 81 -2.93 -6.14 10.53
N CYS A 82 -3.35 -5.65 9.35
CA CYS A 82 -3.56 -6.45 8.14
C CYS A 82 -2.36 -6.44 7.17
N GLY A 83 -1.23 -5.80 7.53
CA GLY A 83 0.00 -5.88 6.72
C GLY A 83 0.56 -7.30 6.59
N GLU A 84 0.20 -8.18 7.51
CA GLU A 84 0.49 -9.62 7.48
C GLU A 84 -0.73 -10.46 7.09
N CYS A 85 -1.77 -9.89 6.44
CA CYS A 85 -2.99 -10.61 6.11
C CYS A 85 -2.70 -11.81 5.19
N TRP A 86 -2.39 -12.93 5.82
CA TRP A 86 -2.54 -14.24 5.25
C TRP A 86 -4.00 -14.39 4.82
N VAL A 87 -4.21 -14.89 3.62
CA VAL A 87 -5.53 -15.36 3.20
C VAL A 87 -6.04 -16.50 4.12
N SER A 88 -5.18 -17.06 4.98
CA SER A 88 -5.56 -18.01 6.02
C SER A 88 -6.23 -17.40 7.24
N GLU A 89 -6.06 -16.11 7.53
CA GLU A 89 -6.76 -15.42 8.62
C GLU A 89 -7.79 -14.43 8.06
N GLY A 90 -8.86 -14.98 7.48
CA GLY A 90 -10.19 -14.44 7.78
C GLY A 90 -10.87 -13.49 6.80
N CYS A 91 -10.53 -13.44 5.51
CA CYS A 91 -11.40 -12.72 4.55
C CYS A 91 -11.77 -13.48 3.26
N LEU A 92 -10.94 -14.40 2.76
CA LEU A 92 -11.27 -15.23 1.59
C LEU A 92 -10.60 -16.61 1.70
N VAL A 93 -10.99 -17.40 2.70
CA VAL A 93 -10.46 -18.76 2.86
C VAL A 93 -11.08 -19.65 1.77
N ASP A 94 -10.36 -19.93 0.68
CA ASP A 94 -10.67 -21.08 -0.16
C ASP A 94 -10.15 -22.31 0.60
N SER A 95 -11.06 -23.15 1.11
CA SER A 95 -10.75 -24.28 1.98
C SER A 95 -9.95 -25.40 1.29
N ASN A 96 -9.52 -25.19 0.05
CA ASN A 96 -8.74 -26.12 -0.76
C ASN A 96 -7.29 -25.68 -1.02
N ASP A 97 -6.85 -24.50 -0.54
CA ASP A 97 -5.51 -23.99 -0.86
C ASP A 97 -4.52 -24.25 0.27
N HIS A 98 -3.48 -25.04 0.00
CA HIS A 98 -2.34 -25.17 0.89
C HIS A 98 -1.51 -23.87 0.81
N PRO A 99 -1.16 -23.23 1.93
CA PRO A 99 -0.43 -21.96 1.88
C PRO A 99 0.94 -22.17 1.24
N SER A 100 1.11 -21.64 0.02
CA SER A 100 2.40 -21.51 -0.64
C SER A 100 3.22 -20.40 0.02
N ALA A 101 4.54 -20.53 0.04
CA ALA A 101 5.43 -19.48 0.52
C ALA A 101 5.15 -18.15 -0.21
N ILE A 102 4.84 -17.10 0.54
CA ILE A 102 4.48 -15.78 0.02
C ILE A 102 5.73 -15.16 -0.62
N ASP A 103 5.67 -14.88 -1.93
CA ASP A 103 6.76 -14.22 -2.66
C ASP A 103 6.58 -12.70 -2.77
N ALA A 104 5.68 -12.12 -1.97
CA ALA A 104 5.33 -10.71 -1.99
C ALA A 104 5.48 -10.12 -0.58
N HIS A 105 6.60 -9.43 -0.33
CA HIS A 105 6.79 -8.68 0.90
C HIS A 105 6.10 -7.32 0.74
N MET A 106 5.26 -6.95 1.70
CA MET A 106 4.59 -5.67 1.72
C MET A 106 4.16 -5.30 3.14
N TYR A 107 4.18 -4.00 3.44
CA TYR A 107 3.62 -3.48 4.69
C TYR A 107 2.82 -2.21 4.42
N ARG A 108 1.68 -2.10 5.10
CA ARG A 108 0.87 -0.90 5.15
C ARG A 108 1.01 -0.26 6.52
N ALA A 109 1.13 1.06 6.55
CA ALA A 109 1.13 1.86 7.76
C ALA A 109 0.08 2.95 7.65
N LYS A 110 -0.65 3.18 8.74
CA LYS A 110 -1.53 4.33 8.92
C LYS A 110 -0.71 5.52 9.38
N VAL A 111 -1.13 6.72 8.99
CA VAL A 111 -0.50 7.97 9.39
C VAL A 111 -1.54 8.79 10.14
N ARG A 112 -1.19 9.14 11.38
CA ARG A 112 -2.00 9.91 12.30
C ARG A 112 -1.37 11.26 12.56
N ASP A 113 -2.20 12.25 12.81
CA ASP A 113 -1.78 13.55 13.27
C ASP A 113 -1.35 13.45 14.75
N GLU A 114 -0.22 14.06 15.12
CA GLU A 114 0.34 13.93 16.47
C GLU A 114 -0.49 14.67 17.53
N GLU A 115 -1.15 15.77 17.14
CA GLU A 115 -1.88 16.62 18.08
C GLU A 115 -3.29 16.06 18.36
N SER A 116 -4.01 15.68 17.31
CA SER A 116 -5.38 15.17 17.37
C SER A 116 -5.46 13.65 17.55
N GLY A 117 -4.43 12.90 17.11
CA GLY A 117 -4.44 11.44 17.04
C GLY A 117 -5.30 10.86 15.91
N GLU A 118 -5.92 11.71 15.08
CA GLU A 118 -6.79 11.29 13.99
C GLU A 118 -5.97 10.74 12.82
N GLU A 119 -6.44 9.63 12.24
CA GLU A 119 -5.87 9.06 11.03
C GLU A 119 -6.24 9.95 9.85
N TYR A 120 -5.23 10.42 9.11
CA TYR A 120 -5.44 11.30 7.98
C TYR A 120 -4.90 10.73 6.67
N GLY A 121 -4.23 9.57 6.71
CA GLY A 121 -3.66 8.95 5.53
C GLY A 121 -3.02 7.61 5.82
N TRP A 122 -2.50 6.98 4.77
CA TRP A 122 -1.80 5.71 4.87
C TRP A 122 -0.71 5.59 3.80
N VAL A 123 0.29 4.76 4.08
CA VAL A 123 1.38 4.40 3.15
C VAL A 123 1.43 2.88 3.00
N HIS A 124 1.56 2.41 1.76
CA HIS A 124 1.74 0.98 1.45
C HIS A 124 2.98 0.79 0.58
N MET A 125 3.97 0.09 1.12
CA MET A 125 5.22 -0.24 0.43
C MET A 125 5.20 -1.71 0.03
N ARG A 126 5.37 -2.00 -1.27
CA ARG A 126 5.30 -3.37 -1.82
C ARG A 126 6.41 -3.64 -2.83
N GLN A 127 7.00 -4.83 -2.75
CA GLN A 127 7.91 -5.30 -3.79
C GLN A 127 7.11 -5.64 -5.06
N SER A 128 7.59 -5.19 -6.22
CA SER A 128 7.04 -5.63 -7.49
C SER A 128 7.52 -7.06 -7.81
N ILE A 129 6.58 -7.91 -8.23
CA ILE A 129 6.85 -9.30 -8.63
C ILE A 129 7.36 -9.37 -10.09
N HIS A 130 7.09 -8.34 -10.90
CA HIS A 130 7.41 -8.35 -12.34
C HIS A 130 8.71 -7.61 -12.68
N ASN A 131 8.97 -6.52 -11.97
CA ASN A 131 10.11 -5.62 -12.18
C ASN A 131 10.93 -5.48 -10.88
N PRO A 132 12.26 -5.25 -10.97
CA PRO A 132 13.14 -5.02 -9.81
C PRO A 132 12.95 -3.62 -9.23
N ASN A 133 11.73 -3.31 -8.79
CA ASN A 133 11.37 -2.05 -8.15
C ASN A 133 10.43 -2.27 -6.96
N ILE A 134 10.28 -1.21 -6.18
CA ILE A 134 9.36 -1.12 -5.06
C ILE A 134 8.35 -0.05 -5.43
N ALA A 135 7.07 -0.34 -5.20
CA ALA A 135 6.00 0.65 -5.35
C ALA A 135 5.52 1.10 -3.97
N VAL A 136 5.36 2.41 -3.82
CA VAL A 136 4.89 3.06 -2.60
C VAL A 136 3.63 3.83 -2.96
N ASN A 137 2.49 3.41 -2.43
CA ASN A 137 1.26 4.19 -2.55
C ASN A 137 1.06 4.99 -1.27
N MET A 138 0.62 6.24 -1.44
CA MET A 138 0.22 7.10 -0.34
C MET A 138 -1.17 7.67 -0.64
N GLN A 139 -1.98 7.79 0.39
CA GLN A 139 -3.26 8.48 0.32
C GLN A 139 -3.43 9.38 1.52
N SER A 140 -4.16 10.48 1.34
CA SER A 140 -4.50 11.40 2.41
C SER A 140 -5.89 12.02 2.25
N MET A 141 -6.51 12.31 3.39
CA MET A 141 -7.73 13.12 3.52
C MET A 141 -7.44 14.61 3.67
N LEU A 142 -6.16 15.01 3.74
CA LEU A 142 -5.75 16.40 3.93
C LEU A 142 -5.14 16.98 2.65
N PRO A 143 -5.44 18.25 2.31
CA PRO A 143 -4.73 18.95 1.25
C PRO A 143 -3.23 19.04 1.55
N GLY A 144 -2.39 18.62 0.61
CA GLY A 144 -0.94 18.52 0.77
C GLY A 144 -0.48 17.36 1.66
N GLY A 145 -1.37 16.46 2.07
CA GLY A 145 -1.03 15.33 2.93
C GLY A 145 -0.09 14.35 2.23
N CYS A 146 -0.32 14.06 0.94
CA CYS A 146 0.55 13.15 0.19
C CYS A 146 1.97 13.71 0.04
N VAL A 147 2.14 15.02 -0.24
CA VAL A 147 3.47 15.63 -0.34
C VAL A 147 4.17 15.69 1.02
N SER A 148 3.43 15.97 2.11
CA SER A 148 3.97 15.95 3.47
C SER A 148 4.50 14.56 3.84
N MET A 149 3.67 13.53 3.64
CA MET A 149 4.05 12.13 3.87
C MET A 149 5.23 11.71 2.99
N THR A 150 5.27 12.15 1.73
CA THR A 150 6.37 11.84 0.82
C THR A 150 7.69 12.44 1.28
N ARG A 151 7.70 13.71 1.73
CA ARG A 151 8.89 14.36 2.30
C ARG A 151 9.39 13.62 3.53
N LEU A 152 8.48 13.29 4.46
CA LEU A 152 8.83 12.55 5.66
C LEU A 152 9.43 11.18 5.32
N PHE A 153 8.78 10.42 4.43
CA PHE A 153 9.27 9.12 3.99
C PHE A 153 10.65 9.23 3.31
N ARG A 154 10.86 10.24 2.48
CA ARG A 154 12.12 10.48 1.78
C ARG A 154 13.24 10.82 2.76
N ASP A 155 13.03 11.78 3.65
CA ASP A 155 14.07 12.28 4.54
C ASP A 155 14.29 11.40 5.77
N GLN A 156 13.22 11.00 6.46
CA GLN A 156 13.30 10.31 7.76
C GLN A 156 13.35 8.78 7.62
N PHE A 157 12.95 8.24 6.47
CA PHE A 157 13.11 6.82 6.19
C PHE A 157 14.21 6.58 5.14
N LEU A 158 14.02 6.96 3.87
CA LEU A 158 14.93 6.53 2.78
C LEU A 158 16.38 6.99 3.00
N GLU A 159 16.58 8.26 3.34
CA GLU A 159 17.92 8.83 3.58
C GLU A 159 18.47 8.41 4.95
N ALA A 160 17.70 8.58 6.02
CA ALA A 160 18.15 8.30 7.38
C ALA A 160 18.50 6.80 7.59
N SER A 161 17.80 5.89 6.92
CA SER A 161 18.11 4.45 6.94
C SER A 161 19.24 4.04 5.99
N GLY A 162 19.63 4.92 5.06
CA GLY A 162 20.60 4.62 4.02
C GLY A 162 20.06 3.74 2.88
N MET A 163 18.74 3.49 2.83
CA MET A 163 18.12 2.76 1.72
C MET A 163 18.27 3.51 0.38
N ALA A 164 18.35 4.84 0.42
CA ALA A 164 18.66 5.69 -0.75
C ALA A 164 19.99 5.34 -1.44
N ARG A 165 20.89 4.57 -0.81
CA ARG A 165 22.16 4.14 -1.43
C ARG A 165 21.97 3.14 -2.56
N PHE A 166 20.87 2.38 -2.57
CA PHE A 166 20.59 1.36 -3.58
C PHE A 166 19.18 1.45 -4.14
N LEU A 167 18.38 2.42 -3.71
CA LEU A 167 17.07 2.72 -4.28
C LEU A 167 17.17 4.03 -5.07
N ASP A 168 16.68 4.01 -6.30
CA ASP A 168 16.47 5.22 -7.09
C ASP A 168 15.24 5.96 -6.53
N ILE A 169 15.48 7.09 -5.88
CA ILE A 169 14.44 7.92 -5.25
C ILE A 169 14.02 9.10 -6.11
N SER A 170 14.46 9.17 -7.38
CA SER A 170 14.19 10.33 -8.26
C SER A 170 12.70 10.63 -8.41
N ASP A 171 11.84 9.63 -8.35
CA ASP A 171 10.38 9.79 -8.43
C ASP A 171 9.83 10.58 -7.22
N PHE A 172 10.41 10.37 -6.03
CA PHE A 172 10.07 11.11 -4.81
C PHE A 172 10.52 12.56 -4.93
N ASP A 173 11.75 12.79 -5.37
CA ASP A 173 12.29 14.14 -5.53
C ASP A 173 11.51 14.94 -6.59
N ASN A 174 11.15 14.31 -7.70
CA ASN A 174 10.31 14.92 -8.75
C ASN A 174 8.91 15.24 -8.24
N TYR A 175 8.27 14.30 -7.52
CA TYR A 175 6.95 14.53 -6.96
C TYR A 175 6.98 15.70 -5.96
N ILE A 176 7.93 15.70 -5.02
CA ILE A 176 8.10 16.79 -4.05
C ILE A 176 8.35 18.14 -4.74
N GLY A 177 9.19 18.15 -5.78
CA GLY A 177 9.53 19.35 -6.55
C GLY A 177 8.38 19.89 -7.41
N SER A 178 7.47 19.03 -7.86
CA SER A 178 6.31 19.42 -8.68
C SER A 178 5.19 20.16 -7.92
N GLN A 179 5.27 20.20 -6.59
CA GLN A 179 4.27 20.82 -5.72
C GLN A 179 4.61 22.28 -5.36
N PHE A 180 5.64 22.86 -5.98
CA PHE A 180 6.08 24.26 -5.85
C PHE A 180 6.14 24.94 -7.22
#